data_AF-A0A3N5Y1D4-F1
#
_entry.id   AF-A0A3N5Y1D4-F1
#
_cell.length_a   1.000
_cell.length_b   1.000
_cell.length_c   1.000
_cell.angle_alpha   90.00
_cell.angle_beta   90.00
_cell.angle_gamma   90.00
#
_symmetry.space_group_name_H-M   'P 1'
#
loop_
_entity.id
_entity.type
_entity.pdbx_description
1 polymer ?
#
loop_
_entity_poly.entity_id
_entity_poly.type
_entity_poly.pdbx_seq_one_letter_code
_entity_poly.pdbx_strand_id
1 'polypeptide(L)'
;MMKFQPEVHDICGDLVLNNFDQVRSKLISAASRYGLPKTTIDDHLSAVCLNHEYHPIKDWLDSGEWDGKERVSDVIGCLNAKSPEIAKIVLKRWLVACVASVYEPMFKSKLVPVLQGDQSFRKTAFVERIALVMPSAFLEGAELNPDSKDSVLTCIRHWIIELGELERTNRNSQGSLKAFITKSIDTVRPPYARTDINKLHILADHEHSFWTNVNTDSGTS
;
A
#
# COMPACT_ATOMS: atom_id res chain seq x y z
N MET A 1 2.39 18.16 -3.38
CA MET A 1 2.02 16.76 -3.68
C MET A 1 3.23 16.10 -4.33
N MET A 2 4.03 15.35 -3.57
CA MET A 2 5.19 14.63 -4.11
C MET A 2 4.69 13.59 -5.11
N LYS A 3 5.13 13.68 -6.36
CA LYS A 3 4.96 12.60 -7.34
C LYS A 3 6.23 11.76 -7.26
N PHE A 4 6.16 10.60 -6.62
CA PHE A 4 7.26 9.63 -6.66
C PHE A 4 7.25 8.95 -8.04
N GLN A 5 7.92 9.60 -9.00
CA GLN A 5 8.40 8.95 -10.20
C GLN A 5 9.87 8.60 -9.97
N PRO A 6 10.36 7.46 -10.46
CA PRO A 6 11.79 7.16 -10.38
C PRO A 6 12.57 8.29 -11.08
N GLU A 7 13.26 9.09 -10.29
CA GLU A 7 14.16 10.13 -10.76
C GLU A 7 15.48 9.48 -11.15
N VAL A 8 15.93 9.72 -12.38
CA VAL A 8 17.19 9.19 -12.86
C VAL A 8 18.20 10.31 -12.89
N HIS A 9 19.22 10.18 -12.05
CA HIS A 9 20.34 11.09 -11.96
C HIS A 9 21.53 10.55 -12.75
N ASP A 10 22.37 11.42 -13.29
CA ASP A 10 23.65 11.01 -13.86
C ASP A 10 24.69 10.80 -12.75
N ILE A 11 25.91 10.45 -13.17
CA ILE A 11 27.04 10.21 -12.25
C ILE A 11 27.47 11.48 -11.49
N CYS A 12 27.03 12.67 -11.93
CA CYS A 12 27.28 13.95 -11.27
C CYS A 12 26.14 14.33 -10.31
N GLY A 13 25.05 13.55 -10.28
CA GLY A 13 23.86 13.81 -9.47
C GLY A 13 22.81 14.68 -10.17
N ASP A 14 23.04 15.08 -11.42
CA ASP A 14 22.11 15.92 -12.16
C ASP A 14 20.89 15.12 -12.62
N LEU A 15 19.68 15.67 -12.43
CA LEU A 15 18.44 15.03 -12.86
C LEU A 15 18.40 14.92 -14.39
N VAL A 16 18.44 13.71 -14.92
CA VAL A 16 18.53 13.46 -16.37
C VAL A 16 17.16 13.40 -17.01
N LEU A 17 16.18 12.74 -16.37
CA LEU A 17 14.81 12.53 -16.88
C LEU A 17 13.83 12.06 -15.80
N ASN A 18 12.52 12.31 -16.04
CA ASN A 18 11.43 12.05 -15.09
C ASN A 18 10.59 10.79 -15.43
N ASN A 19 10.90 10.06 -16.51
CA ASN A 19 10.10 8.91 -16.96
C ASN A 19 11.00 7.73 -17.40
N PHE A 20 10.71 6.54 -16.89
CA PHE A 20 11.38 5.28 -17.20
C PHE A 20 11.49 5.01 -18.71
N ASP A 21 10.42 5.22 -19.48
CA ASP A 21 10.43 4.97 -20.93
C ASP A 21 11.40 5.89 -21.68
N GLN A 22 11.49 7.15 -21.24
CA GLN A 22 12.41 8.12 -21.82
C GLN A 22 13.87 7.78 -21.47
N VAL A 23 14.12 7.36 -20.22
CA VAL A 23 15.44 6.90 -19.78
C VAL A 23 15.85 5.68 -20.58
N ARG A 24 14.96 4.69 -20.70
CA ARG A 24 15.20 3.47 -21.47
C ARG A 24 15.47 3.80 -22.95
N SER A 25 14.73 4.72 -23.54
CA SER A 25 14.98 5.20 -24.91
C SER A 25 16.37 5.83 -25.07
N LYS A 26 16.79 6.71 -24.14
CA LYS A 26 18.14 7.31 -24.14
C LYS A 26 19.23 6.25 -23.99
N LEU A 27 19.06 5.28 -23.09
CA LEU A 27 20.00 4.18 -22.89
C LEU A 27 20.12 3.30 -24.15
N ILE A 28 19.01 3.01 -24.82
CA ILE A 28 19.00 2.27 -26.10
C ILE A 28 19.78 3.04 -27.18
N SER A 29 19.56 4.35 -27.28
CA SER A 29 20.29 5.20 -28.23
C SER A 29 21.79 5.24 -27.93
N ALA A 30 22.18 5.36 -26.67
CA ALA A 30 23.58 5.33 -26.25
C ALA A 30 24.23 3.98 -26.54
N ALA A 31 23.60 2.87 -26.13
CA ALA A 31 24.11 1.53 -26.38
C ALA A 31 24.34 1.27 -27.87
N SER A 32 23.39 1.70 -28.73
CA SER A 32 23.52 1.58 -30.17
C SER A 32 24.72 2.34 -30.74
N ARG A 33 25.08 3.50 -30.19
CA ARG A 33 26.24 4.29 -30.65
C ARG A 33 27.58 3.64 -30.30
N TYR A 34 27.63 2.91 -29.19
CA TYR A 34 28.85 2.27 -28.69
C TYR A 34 28.90 0.75 -28.98
N GLY A 35 27.98 0.23 -29.81
CA GLY A 35 27.96 -1.20 -30.19
C GLY A 35 27.56 -2.15 -29.07
N LEU A 36 26.89 -1.67 -28.02
CA LEU A 36 26.43 -2.48 -26.91
C LEU A 36 25.07 -3.14 -27.24
N PRO A 37 24.90 -4.44 -26.94
CA PRO A 37 23.61 -5.12 -27.06
C PRO A 37 22.53 -4.46 -26.17
N LYS A 38 21.30 -4.38 -26.67
CA LYS A 38 20.17 -3.85 -25.89
C LYS A 38 19.89 -4.65 -24.62
N THR A 39 20.13 -5.96 -24.65
CA THR A 39 19.95 -6.87 -23.51
C THR A 39 20.82 -6.47 -22.32
N THR A 40 22.02 -5.95 -22.57
CA THR A 40 22.94 -5.44 -21.55
C THR A 40 22.31 -4.31 -20.74
N ILE A 41 21.46 -3.47 -21.35
CA ILE A 41 20.78 -2.39 -20.65
C ILE A 41 19.84 -2.97 -19.58
N ASP A 42 18.97 -3.90 -19.97
CA ASP A 42 17.96 -4.45 -19.06
C ASP A 42 18.61 -5.27 -17.92
N ASP A 43 19.72 -5.98 -18.20
CA ASP A 43 20.49 -6.75 -17.22
C ASP A 43 21.13 -5.85 -16.16
N HIS A 44 21.84 -4.81 -16.58
CA HIS A 44 22.55 -3.93 -15.66
C HIS A 44 21.60 -2.94 -14.96
N LEU A 45 20.58 -2.43 -15.65
CA LEU A 45 19.62 -1.50 -15.05
C LEU A 45 18.87 -2.17 -13.91
N SER A 46 18.43 -3.41 -14.10
CA SER A 46 17.77 -4.18 -13.04
C SER A 46 18.70 -4.36 -11.83
N ALA A 47 19.96 -4.75 -12.05
CA ALA A 47 20.94 -4.92 -10.98
C ALA A 47 21.22 -3.62 -10.21
N VAL A 48 21.31 -2.48 -10.91
CA VAL A 48 21.47 -1.17 -10.27
C VAL A 48 20.24 -0.82 -9.45
N CYS A 49 19.02 -1.02 -9.97
CA CYS A 49 17.80 -0.76 -9.21
C CYS A 49 17.69 -1.62 -7.94
N LEU A 50 18.10 -2.89 -7.97
CA LEU A 50 18.13 -3.77 -6.79
C LEU A 50 19.09 -3.27 -5.71
N ASN A 51 20.18 -2.61 -6.09
CA ASN A 51 21.13 -2.02 -5.12
C ASN A 51 20.65 -0.70 -4.51
N HIS A 52 19.58 -0.11 -5.07
CA HIS A 52 19.01 1.16 -4.64
C HIS A 52 17.51 1.00 -4.33
N GLU A 53 17.12 -0.15 -3.77
CA GLU A 53 15.76 -0.38 -3.30
C GLU A 53 15.41 0.53 -2.12
N TYR A 54 14.18 1.02 -2.12
CA TYR A 54 13.63 1.82 -1.03
C TYR A 54 12.13 1.55 -0.88
N HIS A 55 11.60 1.82 0.31
CA HIS A 55 10.16 1.74 0.59
C HIS A 55 9.56 3.16 0.60
N PRO A 56 8.74 3.56 -0.39
CA PRO A 56 8.32 4.95 -0.54
C PRO A 56 7.58 5.53 0.67
N ILE A 57 6.74 4.72 1.34
CA ILE A 57 6.05 5.14 2.57
C ILE A 57 7.03 5.29 3.73
N LYS A 58 8.09 4.46 3.79
CA LYS A 58 9.08 4.54 4.86
C LYS A 58 9.87 5.83 4.73
N ASP A 59 10.29 6.15 3.51
CA ASP A 59 10.99 7.40 3.18
C ASP A 59 10.13 8.64 3.49
N TRP A 60 8.83 8.60 3.16
CA TRP A 60 7.89 9.65 3.54
C TRP A 60 7.71 9.77 5.07
N LEU A 61 7.60 8.66 5.80
CA LEU A 61 7.49 8.67 7.27
C LEU A 61 8.79 9.17 7.94
N ASP A 62 9.95 8.72 7.45
CA ASP A 62 11.27 9.08 7.99
C ASP A 62 11.64 10.55 7.73
N SER A 63 11.07 11.17 6.69
CA SER A 63 11.25 12.60 6.39
C SER A 63 10.28 13.51 7.15
N GLY A 64 9.26 12.94 7.81
CA GLY A 64 8.29 13.70 8.59
C GLY A 64 8.79 14.05 9.99
N GLU A 65 8.55 15.29 10.42
CA GLU A 65 8.78 15.71 11.81
C GLU A 65 7.45 15.76 12.58
N TRP A 66 7.43 15.14 13.77
CA TRP A 66 6.27 15.25 14.66
C TRP A 66 6.29 16.57 15.41
N ASP A 67 5.23 17.36 15.25
CA ASP A 67 5.08 18.68 15.87
C ASP A 67 4.61 18.66 17.33
N GLY A 68 4.60 17.48 17.97
CA GLY A 68 4.19 17.30 19.36
C GLY A 68 2.69 17.36 19.63
N LYS A 69 1.84 17.56 18.60
CA LYS A 69 0.38 17.66 18.77
C LYS A 69 -0.31 16.34 18.47
N GLU A 70 -1.04 15.82 19.45
CA GLU A 70 -1.80 14.58 19.34
C GLU A 70 -3.11 14.80 18.54
N ARG A 71 -3.11 14.46 17.25
CA ARG A 71 -4.29 14.64 16.37
C ARG A 71 -5.12 13.38 16.12
N VAL A 72 -4.57 12.21 16.41
CA VAL A 72 -5.17 10.92 16.00
C VAL A 72 -6.58 10.75 16.57
N SER A 73 -6.77 11.05 17.85
CA SER A 73 -8.08 10.92 18.51
C SER A 73 -9.13 11.87 17.91
N ASP A 74 -8.74 13.12 17.61
CA ASP A 74 -9.63 14.13 17.04
C ASP A 74 -10.03 13.79 15.60
N VAL A 75 -9.06 13.31 14.81
CA VAL A 75 -9.30 12.81 13.45
C VAL A 75 -10.29 11.65 13.51
N ILE A 76 -10.07 10.64 14.35
CA ILE A 76 -11.03 9.52 14.50
C ILE A 76 -12.42 10.02 14.94
N GLY A 77 -12.47 11.06 15.79
CA GLY A 77 -13.72 11.69 16.22
C GLY A 77 -14.58 12.21 15.06
N CYS A 78 -13.97 12.60 13.94
CA CYS A 78 -14.69 13.09 12.76
C CYS A 78 -15.60 12.04 12.08
N LEU A 79 -15.44 10.76 12.40
CA LEU A 79 -16.33 9.70 11.91
C LEU A 79 -17.72 9.72 12.54
N ASN A 80 -17.92 10.40 13.67
CA ASN A 80 -19.17 10.39 14.43
C ASN A 80 -19.72 8.97 14.63
N ALA A 81 -18.86 8.07 15.12
CA ALA A 81 -19.23 6.69 15.37
C ALA A 81 -20.28 6.57 16.48
N LYS A 82 -21.21 5.61 16.36
CA LYS A 82 -22.19 5.29 17.42
C LYS A 82 -21.53 4.97 18.76
N SER A 83 -20.33 4.41 18.70
CA SER A 83 -19.51 4.11 19.86
C SER A 83 -18.13 4.75 19.70
N PRO A 84 -17.99 6.05 20.05
CA PRO A 84 -16.76 6.80 19.84
C PRO A 84 -15.53 6.15 20.48
N GLU A 85 -15.68 5.59 21.68
CA GLU A 85 -14.57 4.94 22.39
C GLU A 85 -14.10 3.65 21.70
N ILE A 86 -15.03 2.85 21.17
CA ILE A 86 -14.68 1.66 20.38
C ILE A 86 -13.97 2.07 19.09
N ALA A 87 -14.50 3.08 18.39
CA ALA A 87 -13.90 3.60 17.17
C ALA A 87 -12.47 4.10 17.41
N LYS A 88 -12.24 4.87 18.48
CA LYS A 88 -10.91 5.33 18.91
C LYS A 88 -9.95 4.17 19.14
N ILE A 89 -10.35 3.15 19.89
CA ILE A 89 -9.48 2.00 20.19
C ILE A 89 -9.13 1.22 18.91
N VAL A 90 -10.15 0.87 18.13
CA VAL A 90 -9.98 0.06 16.91
C VAL A 90 -9.13 0.81 15.89
N LEU A 91 -9.48 2.04 15.55
CA LEU A 91 -8.80 2.79 14.50
C LEU A 91 -7.40 3.24 14.93
N LYS A 92 -7.18 3.59 16.20
CA LYS A 92 -5.83 3.88 16.69
C LYS A 92 -4.92 2.65 16.59
N ARG A 93 -5.40 1.46 16.99
CA ARG A 93 -4.63 0.21 16.86
C ARG A 93 -4.37 -0.14 15.40
N TRP A 94 -5.34 0.09 14.52
CA TRP A 94 -5.17 -0.12 13.09
C TRP A 94 -4.14 0.83 12.48
N LEU A 95 -4.15 2.13 12.82
CA LEU A 95 -3.14 3.09 12.36
C LEU A 95 -1.73 2.73 12.84
N VAL A 96 -1.59 2.32 14.11
CA VAL A 96 -0.31 1.82 14.63
C VAL A 96 0.13 0.58 13.85
N ALA A 97 -0.80 -0.33 13.54
CA ALA A 97 -0.50 -1.51 12.74
C ALA A 97 -0.05 -1.14 11.31
N CYS A 98 -0.65 -0.15 10.66
CA CYS A 98 -0.21 0.34 9.33
C CYS A 98 1.22 0.87 9.35
N VAL A 99 1.63 1.56 10.42
CA VAL A 99 3.00 2.05 10.58
C VAL A 99 3.96 0.90 10.90
N ALA A 100 3.64 0.05 11.87
CA ALA A 100 4.47 -1.11 12.25
C ALA A 100 4.75 -2.02 11.05
N SER A 101 3.74 -2.22 10.20
CA SER A 101 3.78 -2.85 8.87
C SER A 101 4.96 -2.44 7.98
N VAL A 102 5.46 -1.21 8.13
CA VAL A 102 6.55 -0.65 7.32
C VAL A 102 7.91 -0.83 7.97
N TYR A 103 7.97 -0.83 9.31
CA TYR A 103 9.23 -0.82 10.07
C TYR A 103 9.62 -2.18 10.65
N GLU A 104 8.66 -3.05 10.90
CA GLU A 104 8.88 -4.34 11.54
C GLU A 104 9.07 -5.43 10.47
N PRO A 105 10.25 -6.06 10.36
CA PRO A 105 10.53 -7.06 9.32
C PRO A 105 9.60 -8.29 9.38
N MET A 106 9.02 -8.57 10.54
CA MET A 106 8.07 -9.65 10.76
C MET A 106 6.82 -9.11 11.45
N PHE A 107 6.02 -8.36 10.70
CA PHE A 107 4.76 -7.80 11.20
C PHE A 107 3.54 -8.55 10.67
N LYS A 108 2.55 -8.73 11.55
CA LYS A 108 1.28 -9.38 11.24
C LYS A 108 0.16 -8.69 12.00
N SER A 109 -0.85 -8.20 11.31
CA SER A 109 -2.09 -7.69 11.93
C SER A 109 -3.30 -8.47 11.45
N LYS A 110 -4.21 -8.78 12.37
CA LYS A 110 -5.51 -9.40 12.07
C LYS A 110 -6.66 -8.38 12.11
N LEU A 111 -6.32 -7.13 12.39
CA LEU A 111 -7.30 -6.08 12.57
C LEU A 111 -7.65 -5.46 11.21
N VAL A 112 -8.85 -5.77 10.73
CA VAL A 112 -9.45 -5.12 9.55
C VAL A 112 -10.70 -4.39 10.01
N PRO A 113 -10.65 -3.04 10.17
CA PRO A 113 -11.81 -2.26 10.56
C PRO A 113 -12.89 -2.31 9.47
N VAL A 114 -14.13 -2.60 9.86
CA VAL A 114 -15.28 -2.49 8.97
C VAL A 114 -16.08 -1.26 9.39
N LEU A 115 -16.14 -0.26 8.51
CA LEU A 115 -16.89 0.98 8.73
C LEU A 115 -18.31 0.83 8.18
N GLN A 116 -19.28 0.60 9.07
CA GLN A 116 -20.68 0.41 8.69
C GLN A 116 -21.48 1.68 8.95
N GLY A 117 -22.34 2.06 8.01
CA GLY A 117 -23.16 3.28 8.10
C GLY A 117 -23.89 3.55 6.79
N ASP A 118 -24.85 4.46 6.81
CA ASP A 118 -25.68 4.75 5.64
C ASP A 118 -24.85 5.20 4.43
N GLN A 119 -25.40 4.98 3.24
CA GLN A 119 -24.75 5.10 1.93
C GLN A 119 -24.28 6.53 1.57
N SER A 120 -24.43 7.50 2.48
CA SER A 120 -24.03 8.90 2.34
C SER A 120 -22.82 9.30 3.22
N PHE A 121 -22.30 8.40 4.05
CA PHE A 121 -21.25 8.74 5.00
C PHE A 121 -19.87 8.68 4.37
N ARG A 122 -19.08 9.73 4.64
CA ARG A 122 -17.71 10.04 4.15
C ARG A 122 -16.63 9.02 4.57
N LYS A 123 -16.94 7.72 4.60
CA LYS A 123 -16.10 6.62 5.09
C LYS A 123 -14.87 6.42 4.21
N THR A 124 -15.09 6.21 2.91
CA THR A 124 -14.02 6.14 1.91
C THR A 124 -13.18 7.41 1.93
N ALA A 125 -13.81 8.58 1.88
CA ALA A 125 -13.12 9.88 1.97
C ALA A 125 -12.33 10.08 3.29
N PHE A 126 -12.77 9.48 4.40
CA PHE A 126 -12.06 9.54 5.68
C PHE A 126 -10.77 8.71 5.61
N VAL A 127 -10.86 7.47 5.15
CA VAL A 127 -9.70 6.58 5.01
C VAL A 127 -8.74 7.12 3.96
N GLU A 128 -9.26 7.58 2.82
CA GLU A 128 -8.49 8.21 1.75
C GLU A 128 -7.69 9.39 2.31
N ARG A 129 -8.30 10.32 3.05
CA ARG A 129 -7.58 11.50 3.59
C ARG A 129 -6.44 11.14 4.55
N ILE A 130 -6.57 10.04 5.29
CA ILE A 130 -5.49 9.54 6.15
C ILE A 130 -4.37 8.95 5.29
N ALA A 131 -4.73 8.21 4.24
CA ALA A 131 -3.80 7.44 3.42
C ALA A 131 -3.19 8.23 2.26
N LEU A 132 -3.76 9.37 1.85
CA LEU A 132 -3.35 10.19 0.71
C LEU A 132 -2.12 11.05 1.03
N VAL A 133 -1.10 10.40 1.60
CA VAL A 133 0.19 11.01 1.92
C VAL A 133 1.08 11.10 0.68
N MET A 134 0.90 10.16 -0.26
CA MET A 134 1.58 10.12 -1.55
C MET A 134 0.81 9.31 -2.59
N PRO A 135 1.13 9.42 -3.90
CA PRO A 135 0.54 8.59 -4.94
C PRO A 135 0.71 7.11 -4.64
N SER A 136 -0.31 6.31 -4.96
CA SER A 136 -0.33 4.85 -4.76
C SER A 136 -0.22 4.39 -3.30
N ALA A 137 -0.33 5.29 -2.30
CA ALA A 137 -0.44 4.89 -0.91
C ALA A 137 -1.83 4.28 -0.59
N PHE A 138 -2.88 4.76 -1.24
CA PHE A 138 -4.26 4.32 -1.05
C PHE A 138 -4.81 3.64 -2.31
N LEU A 139 -5.53 2.54 -2.12
CA LEU A 139 -6.33 1.88 -3.16
C LEU A 139 -7.79 1.80 -2.71
N GLU A 140 -8.68 2.47 -3.43
CA GLU A 140 -10.12 2.43 -3.20
C GLU A 140 -10.78 1.25 -3.92
N GLY A 141 -11.80 0.66 -3.30
CA GLY A 141 -12.72 -0.28 -3.97
C GLY A 141 -12.05 -1.54 -4.52
N ALA A 142 -11.00 -2.02 -3.87
CA ALA A 142 -10.26 -3.18 -4.35
C ALA A 142 -11.14 -4.44 -4.31
N GLU A 143 -11.22 -5.14 -5.44
CA GLU A 143 -11.70 -6.52 -5.50
C GLU A 143 -10.50 -7.47 -5.41
N LEU A 144 -10.35 -8.10 -4.26
CA LEU A 144 -9.30 -9.09 -4.06
C LEU A 144 -9.75 -10.46 -4.56
N ASN A 145 -9.12 -10.92 -5.64
CA ASN A 145 -9.18 -12.30 -6.13
C ASN A 145 -7.80 -12.97 -5.92
N PRO A 146 -7.64 -13.82 -4.88
CA PRO A 146 -6.36 -14.48 -4.60
C PRO A 146 -5.86 -15.44 -5.68
N ASP A 147 -6.74 -15.88 -6.60
CA ASP A 147 -6.37 -16.73 -7.73
C ASP A 147 -5.83 -15.92 -8.91
N SER A 148 -6.01 -14.59 -8.91
CA SER A 148 -5.48 -13.67 -9.91
C SER A 148 -4.20 -13.02 -9.42
N LYS A 149 -3.07 -13.34 -10.05
CA LYS A 149 -1.76 -12.72 -9.76
C LYS A 149 -1.81 -11.20 -9.90
N ASP A 150 -2.55 -10.67 -10.88
CA ASP A 150 -2.68 -9.23 -11.11
C ASP A 150 -3.51 -8.54 -10.02
N SER A 151 -4.55 -9.19 -9.51
CA SER A 151 -5.35 -8.68 -8.39
C SER A 151 -4.52 -8.60 -7.11
N VAL A 152 -3.79 -9.68 -6.79
CA VAL A 152 -2.86 -9.71 -5.65
C VAL A 152 -1.79 -8.64 -5.81
N LEU A 153 -1.15 -8.56 -6.98
CA LEU A 153 -0.09 -7.58 -7.27
C LEU A 153 -0.60 -6.13 -7.14
N THR A 154 -1.84 -5.87 -7.54
CA THR A 154 -2.46 -4.55 -7.40
C THR A 154 -2.64 -4.20 -5.93
N CYS A 155 -3.11 -5.14 -5.10
CA CYS A 155 -3.29 -4.94 -3.68
C CYS A 155 -1.95 -4.63 -2.97
N ILE A 156 -0.94 -5.49 -3.12
CA ILE A 156 0.34 -5.38 -2.38
C ILE A 156 1.25 -4.20 -2.79
N ARG A 157 0.83 -3.44 -3.81
CA ARG A 157 1.50 -2.19 -4.24
C ARG A 157 1.08 -0.98 -3.42
N HIS A 158 -0.01 -1.08 -2.67
CA HIS A 158 -0.58 0.03 -1.90
C HIS A 158 -0.37 -0.21 -0.40
N TRP A 159 -0.32 0.87 0.38
CA TRP A 159 -0.11 0.80 1.82
C TRP A 159 -1.41 0.54 2.58
N ILE A 160 -2.47 1.25 2.19
CA ILE A 160 -3.81 1.12 2.74
C ILE A 160 -4.74 0.78 1.58
N ILE A 161 -5.56 -0.23 1.79
CA ILE A 161 -6.50 -0.75 0.78
C ILE A 161 -7.89 -0.73 1.40
N GLU A 162 -8.81 -0.06 0.73
CA GLU A 162 -10.23 -0.24 0.97
C GLU A 162 -10.72 -1.39 0.12
N LEU A 163 -11.26 -2.41 0.78
CA LEU A 163 -11.93 -3.52 0.10
C LEU A 163 -13.35 -3.06 -0.24
N GLY A 164 -13.73 -3.18 -1.52
CA GLY A 164 -15.09 -2.90 -1.98
C GLY A 164 -16.14 -3.77 -1.28
N GLU A 165 -17.43 -3.45 -1.45
CA GLU A 165 -18.56 -4.04 -0.70
C GLU A 165 -18.37 -5.54 -0.37
N LEU A 166 -18.02 -5.80 0.90
CA LEU A 166 -17.96 -7.13 1.50
C LEU A 166 -19.30 -7.88 1.39
N GLU A 167 -20.42 -7.15 1.21
CA GLU A 167 -21.78 -7.72 1.08
C GLU A 167 -21.99 -8.49 -0.23
N ARG A 168 -21.27 -8.19 -1.31
CA ARG A 168 -21.35 -8.94 -2.58
C ARG A 168 -20.44 -10.19 -2.58
N THR A 169 -19.93 -10.56 -1.41
CA THR A 169 -18.91 -11.61 -1.23
C THR A 169 -19.58 -12.92 -0.81
N ASN A 170 -19.64 -13.90 -1.70
CA ASN A 170 -20.09 -15.27 -1.36
C ASN A 170 -19.15 -15.90 -0.31
N ARG A 171 -19.59 -16.96 0.38
CA ARG A 171 -18.82 -17.71 1.41
C ARG A 171 -17.40 -18.08 0.94
N ASN A 172 -17.22 -18.36 -0.35
CA ASN A 172 -15.92 -18.65 -0.96
C ASN A 172 -14.97 -17.44 -0.91
N SER A 173 -15.44 -16.24 -1.25
CA SER A 173 -14.58 -15.05 -1.29
C SER A 173 -14.26 -14.48 0.11
N GLN A 174 -15.08 -14.78 1.14
CA GLN A 174 -14.67 -14.54 2.54
C GLN A 174 -13.55 -15.48 3.00
N GLY A 175 -13.59 -16.76 2.59
CA GLY A 175 -12.52 -17.72 2.85
C GLY A 175 -11.20 -17.29 2.20
N SER A 176 -11.28 -16.88 0.94
CA SER A 176 -10.13 -16.38 0.17
C SER A 176 -9.56 -15.07 0.75
N LEU A 177 -10.41 -14.13 1.17
CA LEU A 177 -9.98 -12.89 1.82
C LEU A 177 -9.28 -13.18 3.16
N LYS A 178 -9.86 -14.06 3.99
CA LYS A 178 -9.24 -14.47 5.25
C LYS A 178 -7.89 -15.12 4.98
N ALA A 179 -7.81 -16.05 4.03
CA ALA A 179 -6.57 -16.72 3.65
C ALA A 179 -5.51 -15.71 3.21
N PHE A 180 -5.88 -14.70 2.43
CA PHE A 180 -4.99 -13.63 2.00
C PHE A 180 -4.47 -12.81 3.20
N ILE A 181 -5.35 -12.31 4.08
CA ILE A 181 -4.97 -11.57 5.31
C ILE A 181 -4.13 -12.43 6.27
N THR A 182 -4.04 -13.75 6.07
CA THR A 182 -3.20 -14.65 6.88
C THR A 182 -1.93 -15.15 6.20
N LYS A 183 -1.67 -14.81 4.92
CA LYS A 183 -0.46 -15.29 4.20
C LYS A 183 0.78 -14.51 4.65
N SER A 184 1.91 -15.18 4.90
CA SER A 184 3.15 -14.56 5.42
C SER A 184 4.07 -13.96 4.38
N ILE A 185 3.96 -14.45 3.15
CA ILE A 185 4.81 -14.04 2.04
C ILE A 185 3.93 -14.04 0.81
N ASP A 186 3.97 -12.93 0.07
CA ASP A 186 3.42 -12.86 -1.27
C ASP A 186 4.56 -13.05 -2.26
N THR A 187 4.56 -14.21 -2.91
CA THR A 187 5.43 -14.46 -4.06
C THR A 187 4.77 -13.84 -5.29
N VAL A 188 5.35 -12.75 -5.78
CA VAL A 188 4.84 -12.03 -6.95
C VAL A 188 5.90 -11.84 -8.01
N ARG A 189 5.47 -11.72 -9.26
CA ARG A 189 6.36 -11.41 -10.38
C ARG A 189 6.08 -10.01 -10.89
N PRO A 190 6.97 -9.03 -10.65
CA PRO A 190 6.87 -7.73 -11.29
C PRO A 190 6.89 -7.88 -12.83
N PRO A 191 6.20 -7.01 -13.60
CA PRO A 191 6.10 -7.10 -15.06
C PRO A 191 7.46 -7.14 -15.79
N TYR A 192 8.52 -6.62 -15.16
CA TYR A 192 9.87 -6.58 -15.70
C TYR A 192 10.84 -7.54 -15.01
N ALA A 193 10.37 -8.31 -14.01
CA ALA A 193 11.21 -9.24 -13.28
C ALA A 193 11.34 -10.58 -14.02
N ARG A 194 12.58 -11.06 -14.11
CA ARG A 194 12.89 -12.38 -14.67
C ARG A 194 12.46 -13.53 -13.76
N THR A 195 12.44 -13.28 -12.46
CA THR A 195 12.07 -14.24 -11.41
C THR A 195 11.01 -13.65 -10.50
N ASP A 196 10.28 -14.52 -9.81
CA ASP A 196 9.38 -14.09 -8.75
C ASP A 196 10.21 -13.48 -7.61
N ILE A 197 9.67 -12.44 -6.98
CA ILE A 197 10.20 -11.86 -5.75
C ILE A 197 9.29 -12.25 -4.59
N ASN A 198 9.90 -12.52 -3.44
CA ASN A 198 9.17 -12.73 -2.20
C ASN A 198 9.03 -11.38 -1.51
N LYS A 199 7.81 -10.85 -1.47
CA LYS A 199 7.50 -9.70 -0.63
C LYS A 199 6.98 -10.24 0.70
N LEU A 200 7.51 -9.74 1.81
CA LEU A 200 6.91 -9.98 3.11
C LEU A 200 5.47 -9.48 3.06
N HIS A 201 4.53 -10.41 3.28
CA HIS A 201 3.13 -10.06 3.34
C HIS A 201 2.86 -9.53 4.74
N ILE A 202 2.40 -8.29 4.79
CA ILE A 202 2.23 -7.49 5.99
C ILE A 202 1.12 -8.04 6.93
N LEU A 203 0.40 -9.10 6.55
CA LEU A 203 -0.78 -9.62 7.24
C LEU A 203 -0.71 -11.15 7.32
N ALA A 204 -0.27 -11.76 8.45
CA ALA A 204 0.05 -13.19 8.37
C ALA A 204 0.18 -14.16 9.57
N ASP A 205 -0.76 -14.27 10.51
CA ASP A 205 -1.00 -15.41 11.45
C ASP A 205 0.09 -16.14 12.31
N HIS A 206 -0.26 -16.34 13.59
CA HIS A 206 -0.54 -17.63 14.26
C HIS A 206 -1.83 -17.45 15.10
N GLU A 207 -2.84 -18.31 14.89
CA GLU A 207 -4.13 -18.57 15.59
C GLU A 207 -4.97 -17.41 16.21
N HIS A 208 -6.27 -17.36 15.86
CA HIS A 208 -7.34 -16.41 16.27
C HIS A 208 -7.45 -15.08 15.50
N SER A 209 -8.41 -14.95 14.57
CA SER A 209 -8.78 -13.72 13.84
C SER A 209 -10.01 -13.03 14.46
N PHE A 210 -9.89 -11.76 14.87
CA PHE A 210 -10.98 -10.93 15.42
C PHE A 210 -11.44 -9.90 14.38
N TRP A 211 -12.71 -9.95 13.99
CA TRP A 211 -13.38 -8.93 13.17
C TRP A 211 -14.17 -8.01 14.08
N THR A 212 -13.91 -6.70 14.06
CA THR A 212 -14.65 -5.71 14.87
C THR A 212 -15.32 -4.69 13.96
N ASN A 213 -16.66 -4.67 13.98
CA ASN A 213 -17.46 -3.67 13.27
C ASN A 213 -17.43 -2.34 14.04
N VAL A 214 -17.15 -1.25 13.33
CA VAL A 214 -17.30 0.12 13.83
C VAL A 214 -18.50 0.74 13.12
N ASN A 215 -19.61 0.88 13.86
CA ASN A 215 -20.85 1.45 13.33
C ASN A 215 -20.81 2.99 13.44
N THR A 216 -21.09 3.69 12.34
CA THR A 216 -21.28 5.15 12.30
C THR A 216 -22.76 5.51 12.43
N ASP A 217 -23.05 6.65 13.04
CA ASP A 217 -24.42 7.06 13.33
C ASP A 217 -25.09 7.74 12.13
N SER A 218 -26.37 7.45 11.93
CA SER A 218 -27.24 8.01 10.91
C SER A 218 -27.92 9.26 11.48
N GLY A 219 -27.18 10.36 11.60
CA GLY A 219 -27.72 11.61 12.13
C GLY A 219 -28.60 12.32 11.11
N THR A 220 -29.93 12.22 11.28
CA THR A 220 -30.88 13.20 10.78
C THR A 220 -30.73 14.51 11.55
N SER A 221 -30.27 15.56 10.85
CA SER A 221 -30.69 16.97 11.00
C SER A 221 -30.02 17.81 9.93
#